data_AF-A0A239BBD3-F1
#
_entry.id   AF-A0A239BBD3-F1
#
_cell.length_a   1.000
_cell.length_b   1.000
_cell.length_c   1.000
_cell.angle_alpha   90.00
_cell.angle_beta   90.00
_cell.angle_gamma   90.00
#
_symmetry.space_group_name_H-M   'P 1'
#
loop_
_entity.id
_entity.type
_entity.pdbx_description
1 polymer ?
#
loop_
_entity_poly.entity_id
_entity_poly.type
_entity_poly.pdbx_seq_one_letter_code
_entity_poly.pdbx_strand_id
1 'polypeptide(L)'
;MSLRRDVGIPYRYDVEVVGLLVSPVHRYDGRPAGVVPPQDGDRVGRIEVRAGHGVVGDRYAGRAAHRDAAVTVLAAESVETLAADLGVGPLDPLLARRNVVLRGAEVEALRGEVFSLDCGEGVVVLRGGRPANPCAWLDTVLAPGAHRGLRGRAGIRCAPLTDGVLRLGPAVLASAVPLDAARAGLARRVAPRPPRA
;
A
#
# COMPACT_ATOMS: atom_id res chain seq x y z
N MET A 1 -4.10 9.59 32.67
CA MET A 1 -4.76 8.31 32.34
C MET A 1 -4.67 8.12 30.82
N SER A 2 -3.54 7.61 30.32
CA SER A 2 -3.39 7.32 28.89
C SER A 2 -2.94 5.88 28.75
N LEU A 3 -3.92 5.00 28.50
CA LEU A 3 -3.69 3.60 28.19
C LEU A 3 -2.95 3.57 26.85
N ARG A 4 -1.62 3.40 26.91
CA ARG A 4 -0.86 2.83 25.80
C ARG A 4 -1.50 1.47 25.53
N ARG A 5 -2.41 1.41 24.56
CA ARG A 5 -2.87 0.14 24.00
C ARG A 5 -1.69 -0.38 23.20
N ASP A 6 -0.75 -1.04 23.88
CA ASP A 6 0.19 -1.96 23.26
C ASP A 6 -0.67 -3.04 22.59
N VAL A 7 -1.04 -2.78 21.34
CA VAL A 7 -1.23 -3.88 20.40
C VAL A 7 0.16 -4.51 20.35
N GLY A 8 0.33 -5.69 20.95
CA GLY A 8 1.62 -6.36 21.18
C GLY A 8 2.35 -6.73 19.88
N ILE A 9 2.76 -5.70 19.14
CA ILE A 9 3.42 -5.72 17.85
C ILE A 9 4.89 -5.40 18.14
N PRO A 10 5.78 -6.41 18.18
CA PRO A 10 7.05 -6.29 18.88
C PRO A 10 8.15 -5.57 18.07
N TYR A 11 8.07 -5.56 16.74
CA TYR A 11 9.11 -4.98 15.89
C TYR A 11 8.76 -3.55 15.50
N ARG A 12 9.73 -2.64 15.57
CA ARG A 12 9.56 -1.21 15.23
C ARG A 12 10.61 -0.76 14.24
N TYR A 13 10.19 0.04 13.26
CA TYR A 13 11.03 0.55 12.18
C TYR A 13 10.70 2.02 11.94
N ASP A 14 11.73 2.85 11.81
CA ASP A 14 11.58 4.19 11.28
C ASP A 14 11.41 4.10 9.76
N VAL A 15 10.32 4.68 9.26
CA VAL A 15 9.94 4.68 7.85
C VAL A 15 9.53 6.08 7.44
N GLU A 16 9.34 6.28 6.15
CA GLU A 16 8.80 7.54 5.62
C GLU A 16 7.55 7.26 4.79
N VAL A 17 6.48 8.02 5.03
CA VAL A 17 5.33 8.09 4.14
C VAL A 17 5.66 9.08 3.02
N VAL A 18 6.12 8.54 1.89
CA VAL A 18 6.58 9.33 0.73
C VAL A 18 5.46 9.66 -0.26
N GLY A 19 4.28 9.05 -0.08
CA GLY A 19 3.14 9.32 -0.94
C GLY A 19 1.81 8.92 -0.29
N LEU A 20 0.80 9.78 -0.49
CA LEU A 20 -0.57 9.51 -0.10
C LEU A 20 -1.52 9.83 -1.25
N LEU A 21 -2.54 8.97 -1.41
CA LEU A 21 -3.50 9.06 -2.51
C LEU A 21 -4.94 8.78 -2.04
N VAL A 22 -5.84 9.70 -2.38
CA VAL A 22 -7.29 9.56 -2.22
C VAL A 22 -7.93 9.80 -3.57
N SER A 23 -8.64 8.80 -4.08
CA SER A 23 -9.29 8.96 -5.37
C SER A 23 -10.76 8.51 -5.28
N PRO A 24 -11.71 9.43 -5.49
CA PRO A 24 -13.14 9.13 -5.37
C PRO A 24 -13.66 8.21 -6.49
N VAL A 25 -12.90 8.07 -7.59
CA VAL A 25 -13.30 7.31 -8.77
C VAL A 25 -12.33 6.19 -9.13
N HIS A 26 -12.83 5.20 -9.87
CA HIS A 26 -12.01 4.15 -10.48
C HIS A 26 -11.37 4.67 -11.77
N ARG A 27 -10.16 5.24 -11.68
CA ARG A 27 -9.46 5.74 -12.87
C ARG A 27 -9.05 4.62 -13.83
N TYR A 28 -8.52 3.52 -13.30
CA TYR A 28 -8.07 2.37 -14.10
C TYR A 28 -9.15 1.30 -14.20
N ASP A 29 -10.31 1.69 -14.73
CA ASP A 29 -11.39 0.74 -14.99
C ASP A 29 -11.22 0.07 -16.36
N GLY A 30 -11.74 -1.14 -16.49
CA GLY A 30 -11.69 -1.92 -17.73
C GLY A 30 -10.26 -2.20 -18.25
N ARG A 31 -10.17 -2.42 -19.57
CA ARG A 31 -8.89 -2.59 -20.27
C ARG A 31 -8.33 -1.21 -20.65
N PRO A 32 -6.99 -1.05 -20.67
CA PRO A 32 -6.37 0.16 -21.20
C PRO A 32 -6.81 0.36 -22.66
N ALA A 33 -7.50 1.47 -22.92
CA ALA A 33 -7.93 1.85 -24.26
C ALA A 33 -7.88 3.39 -24.36
N GLY A 34 -7.09 3.90 -25.31
CA GLY A 34 -7.02 5.34 -25.58
C GLY A 34 -6.28 6.14 -24.51
N VAL A 35 -6.91 7.22 -24.04
CA VAL A 35 -6.28 8.28 -23.24
C VAL A 35 -6.11 7.84 -21.78
N VAL A 36 -4.92 8.08 -21.23
CA VAL A 36 -4.66 7.89 -19.80
C VAL A 36 -5.52 8.88 -18.99
N PRO A 37 -6.38 8.41 -18.07
CA PRO A 37 -7.17 9.29 -17.22
C PRO A 37 -6.27 10.23 -16.41
N PRO A 38 -6.66 11.50 -16.15
CA PRO A 38 -5.86 12.43 -15.34
C PRO A 38 -5.51 11.83 -13.97
N GLN A 39 -4.29 12.03 -13.47
CA GLN A 39 -3.77 11.29 -12.29
C GLN A 39 -3.42 12.21 -11.12
N ASP A 40 -3.38 13.52 -11.36
CA ASP A 40 -2.70 14.51 -10.53
C ASP A 40 -3.56 14.91 -9.33
N GLY A 41 -4.88 14.95 -9.53
CA GLY A 41 -5.85 15.44 -8.55
C GLY A 41 -6.11 14.54 -7.35
N ASP A 42 -5.45 13.38 -7.25
CA ASP A 42 -5.66 12.43 -6.15
C ASP A 42 -4.57 12.49 -5.06
N ARG A 43 -3.48 13.21 -5.31
CA ARG A 43 -2.36 13.31 -4.37
C ARG A 43 -2.75 14.23 -3.23
N VAL A 44 -2.47 13.80 -2.01
CA VAL A 44 -2.79 14.57 -0.80
C VAL A 44 -1.64 14.51 0.19
N GLY A 45 -1.56 15.49 1.08
CA GLY A 45 -0.55 15.51 2.16
C GLY A 45 -0.96 14.74 3.42
N ARG A 46 -2.25 14.41 3.55
CA ARG A 46 -2.86 13.86 4.76
C ARG A 46 -4.14 13.10 4.40
N ILE A 47 -4.39 11.96 5.05
CA ILE A 47 -5.60 11.16 4.87
C ILE A 47 -6.22 10.79 6.22
N GLU A 48 -7.55 10.73 6.25
CA GLU A 48 -8.33 10.18 7.37
C GLU A 48 -8.66 8.72 7.08
N VAL A 49 -8.37 7.84 8.05
CA VAL A 49 -8.66 6.41 7.99
C VAL A 49 -9.73 6.10 9.03
N ARG A 50 -10.77 5.36 8.62
CA ARG A 50 -11.85 4.90 9.50
C ARG A 50 -11.90 3.38 9.58
N ALA A 51 -11.97 2.84 10.79
CA ALA A 51 -12.04 1.43 11.08
C ALA A 51 -13.23 0.78 10.37
N GLY A 52 -12.98 -0.36 9.72
CA GLY A 52 -13.99 -1.08 8.93
C GLY A 52 -14.54 -0.33 7.71
N HIS A 53 -14.12 0.92 7.47
CA HIS A 53 -14.63 1.77 6.40
C HIS A 53 -13.60 2.00 5.29
N GLY A 54 -12.36 2.38 5.62
CA GLY A 54 -11.32 2.72 4.63
C GLY A 54 -10.81 4.15 4.76
N VAL A 55 -10.13 4.62 3.72
CA VAL A 55 -9.70 6.02 3.60
C VAL A 55 -10.89 6.89 3.21
N VAL A 56 -11.20 7.93 4.00
CA VAL A 56 -12.33 8.82 3.73
C VAL A 56 -12.18 9.48 2.36
N GLY A 57 -13.23 9.39 1.54
CA GLY A 57 -13.26 9.95 0.18
C GLY A 57 -12.63 9.06 -0.89
N ASP A 58 -12.04 7.92 -0.56
CA ASP A 58 -11.52 6.97 -1.56
C ASP A 58 -12.63 6.07 -2.11
N ARG A 59 -12.48 5.65 -3.37
CA ARG A 59 -13.42 4.79 -4.13
C ARG A 59 -13.89 3.53 -3.40
N TYR A 60 -13.05 2.96 -2.52
CA TYR A 60 -13.39 1.74 -1.77
C TYR A 60 -13.98 1.99 -0.38
N ALA A 61 -14.04 3.24 0.06
CA ALA A 61 -14.52 3.61 1.38
C ALA A 61 -16.00 3.22 1.59
N GLY A 62 -16.30 2.56 2.71
CA GLY A 62 -17.67 2.15 3.07
C GLY A 62 -18.27 1.04 2.21
N ARG A 63 -17.51 0.45 1.29
CA ARG A 63 -17.99 -0.66 0.45
C ARG A 63 -17.78 -1.98 1.17
N ALA A 64 -18.88 -2.65 1.53
CA ALA A 64 -18.84 -3.92 2.26
C ALA A 64 -17.96 -4.99 1.58
N ALA A 65 -18.00 -5.09 0.25
CA ALA A 65 -17.18 -6.02 -0.53
C ALA A 65 -15.66 -5.73 -0.46
N HIS A 66 -15.28 -4.53 -0.01
CA HIS A 66 -13.89 -4.07 0.07
C HIS A 66 -13.42 -3.83 1.51
N ARG A 67 -14.19 -4.21 2.53
CA ARG A 67 -13.81 -4.01 3.95
C ARG A 67 -12.40 -4.52 4.29
N ASP A 68 -12.01 -5.67 3.73
CA ASP A 68 -10.69 -6.29 3.96
C ASP A 68 -9.60 -5.80 2.99
N ALA A 69 -9.90 -4.74 2.22
CA ALA A 69 -9.06 -4.19 1.16
C ALA A 69 -9.25 -2.67 0.98
N ALA A 70 -9.78 -1.98 2.00
CA ALA A 70 -10.21 -0.59 1.93
C ALA A 70 -9.05 0.42 2.08
N VAL A 71 -7.86 -0.05 2.46
CA VAL A 71 -6.60 0.70 2.46
C VAL A 71 -5.56 -0.11 1.70
N THR A 72 -4.70 0.54 0.92
CA THR A 72 -3.59 -0.13 0.23
C THR A 72 -2.25 0.52 0.56
N VAL A 73 -1.23 -0.32 0.72
CA VAL A 73 0.13 0.11 1.10
C VAL A 73 1.13 -0.46 0.10
N LEU A 74 2.13 0.34 -0.30
CA LEU A 74 3.18 0.00 -1.26
C LEU A 74 4.54 0.41 -0.70
N ALA A 75 5.59 -0.33 -1.03
CA ALA A 75 6.98 0.12 -0.84
C ALA A 75 7.44 0.88 -2.10
N ALA A 76 8.02 2.07 -1.93
CA ALA A 76 8.59 2.85 -3.04
C ALA A 76 9.67 2.04 -3.77
N GLU A 77 10.46 1.28 -3.02
CA GLU A 77 11.54 0.42 -3.48
C GLU A 77 11.06 -0.63 -4.48
N SER A 78 9.80 -1.08 -4.41
CA SER A 78 9.23 -1.99 -5.41
C SER A 78 9.16 -1.38 -6.79
N VAL A 79 8.86 -0.08 -6.87
CA VAL A 79 8.74 0.66 -8.13
C VAL A 79 10.11 1.11 -8.63
N GLU A 80 11.03 1.44 -7.72
CA GLU A 80 12.44 1.71 -8.05
C GLU A 80 13.12 0.45 -8.61
N THR A 81 12.93 -0.70 -7.97
CA THR A 81 13.47 -1.98 -8.47
C THR A 81 12.86 -2.35 -9.81
N LEU A 82 11.56 -2.09 -10.01
CA LEU A 82 10.93 -2.25 -11.32
C LEU A 82 11.59 -1.38 -12.39
N ALA A 83 11.84 -0.10 -12.09
CA ALA A 83 12.46 0.82 -13.03
C ALA A 83 13.85 0.31 -13.45
N ALA A 84 14.64 -0.15 -12.48
CA ALA A 84 15.94 -0.77 -12.73
C ALA A 84 15.82 -2.05 -13.59
N ASP A 85 14.90 -2.95 -13.25
CA ASP A 85 14.68 -4.21 -13.98
C ASP A 85 14.26 -3.99 -15.44
N LEU A 86 13.52 -2.90 -15.71
CA LEU A 86 13.07 -2.52 -17.05
C LEU A 86 14.09 -1.65 -17.81
N GLY A 87 15.16 -1.21 -17.16
CA GLY A 87 16.14 -0.29 -17.76
C GLY A 87 15.56 1.07 -18.11
N VAL A 88 14.57 1.55 -17.35
CA VAL A 88 13.90 2.84 -17.58
C VAL A 88 14.29 3.85 -16.48
N GLY A 89 14.01 5.13 -16.73
CA GLY A 89 14.21 6.19 -15.74
C GLY A 89 13.29 6.04 -14.51
N PRO A 90 13.46 6.91 -13.50
CA PRO A 90 12.65 6.87 -12.28
C PRO A 90 11.16 6.88 -12.59
N LEU A 91 10.44 5.96 -11.95
CA LEU A 91 9.00 5.81 -12.08
C LEU A 91 8.29 6.34 -10.84
N ASP A 92 7.14 6.97 -11.03
CA ASP A 92 6.36 7.50 -9.92
C ASP A 92 5.51 6.40 -9.25
N PRO A 93 5.73 6.09 -7.96
CA PRO A 93 5.00 5.04 -7.27
C PRO A 93 3.51 5.34 -7.08
N LEU A 94 3.08 6.61 -7.09
CA LEU A 94 1.66 6.96 -6.93
C LEU A 94 0.83 6.60 -8.18
N LEU A 95 1.47 6.36 -9.33
CA LEU A 95 0.79 5.85 -10.52
C LEU A 95 0.30 4.40 -10.34
N ALA A 96 0.82 3.65 -9.36
CA ALA A 96 0.28 2.35 -8.94
C ALA A 96 -1.04 2.48 -8.13
N ARG A 97 -1.45 3.71 -7.80
CA ARG A 97 -2.74 4.07 -7.20
C ARG A 97 -3.00 3.39 -5.85
N ARG A 98 -1.94 3.24 -5.05
CA ARG A 98 -2.01 2.77 -3.67
C ARG A 98 -2.21 3.97 -2.74
N ASN A 99 -2.96 3.79 -1.67
CA ASN A 99 -3.32 4.90 -0.78
C ASN A 99 -2.10 5.42 0.00
N VAL A 100 -1.19 4.52 0.37
CA VAL A 100 0.01 4.83 1.14
C VAL A 100 1.23 4.25 0.43
N VAL A 101 2.24 5.07 0.21
CA VAL A 101 3.56 4.66 -0.26
C VAL A 101 4.56 4.90 0.87
N LEU A 102 5.21 3.82 1.31
CA LEU A 102 6.23 3.83 2.34
C LEU A 102 7.62 3.71 1.71
N ARG A 103 8.62 4.27 2.39
CA ARG A 103 10.04 3.97 2.19
C ARG A 103 10.60 3.35 3.47
N GLY A 104 11.49 2.39 3.32
CA GLY A 104 12.21 1.72 4.41
C GLY A 104 11.51 0.48 4.96
N ALA A 105 10.52 -0.10 4.25
CA ALA A 105 9.74 -1.22 4.75
C ALA A 105 9.52 -2.34 3.73
N GLU A 106 9.73 -3.61 4.15
CA GLU A 106 9.33 -4.81 3.41
C GLU A 106 7.80 -4.99 3.46
N VAL A 107 7.06 -4.12 2.77
CA VAL A 107 5.58 -4.10 2.79
C VAL A 107 4.97 -5.46 2.44
N GLU A 108 5.61 -6.23 1.57
CA GLU A 108 5.10 -7.55 1.18
C GLU A 108 5.22 -8.60 2.29
N ALA A 109 6.09 -8.40 3.28
CA ALA A 109 6.16 -9.25 4.47
C ALA A 109 4.91 -9.13 5.35
N LEU A 110 4.22 -7.99 5.31
CA LEU A 110 3.03 -7.67 6.11
C LEU A 110 1.73 -8.34 5.61
N ARG A 111 1.78 -9.14 4.55
CA ARG A 111 0.63 -9.92 4.07
C ARG A 111 0.17 -10.91 5.14
N GLY A 112 -1.10 -10.83 5.54
CA GLY A 112 -1.68 -11.68 6.60
C GLY A 112 -1.42 -11.18 8.02
N GLU A 113 -0.57 -10.16 8.18
CA GLU A 113 -0.10 -9.70 9.49
C GLU A 113 -0.83 -8.44 9.94
N VAL A 114 -0.89 -8.23 11.26
CA VAL A 114 -1.30 -6.94 11.83
C VAL A 114 -0.07 -6.06 11.98
N PHE A 115 -0.20 -4.80 11.58
CA PHE A 115 0.83 -3.80 11.71
C PHE A 115 0.20 -2.44 12.02
N SER A 116 1.01 -1.46 12.42
CA SER A 116 0.53 -0.10 12.61
C SER A 116 1.48 0.93 12.04
N LEU A 117 0.91 2.08 11.70
CA LEU A 117 1.64 3.27 11.29
C LEU A 117 1.30 4.40 12.25
N ASP A 118 2.32 5.11 12.71
CA ASP A 118 2.18 6.31 13.53
C ASP A 118 2.97 7.45 12.88
N CYS A 119 2.24 8.44 12.37
CA CYS A 119 2.82 9.65 11.77
C CYS A 119 2.86 10.83 12.76
N GLY A 120 2.61 10.58 14.05
CA GLY A 120 2.49 11.61 15.10
C GLY A 120 1.10 12.22 15.25
N GLU A 121 0.08 11.71 14.54
CA GLU A 121 -1.34 12.09 14.69
C GLU A 121 -2.22 10.91 15.12
N GLY A 122 -1.62 9.96 15.83
CA GLY A 122 -2.28 8.76 16.34
C GLY A 122 -1.93 7.51 15.54
N VAL A 123 -2.03 6.37 16.23
CA VAL A 123 -1.67 5.06 15.68
C VAL A 123 -2.82 4.51 14.84
N VAL A 124 -2.56 4.29 13.55
CA VAL A 124 -3.47 3.58 12.64
C VAL A 124 -3.05 2.12 12.58
N VAL A 125 -3.90 1.22 13.05
CA VAL A 125 -3.68 -0.23 13.01
C VAL A 125 -4.36 -0.81 11.77
N LEU A 126 -3.60 -1.57 11.00
CA LEU A 126 -4.03 -2.21 9.76
C LEU A 126 -3.84 -3.72 9.85
N ARG A 127 -4.77 -4.49 9.29
CA ARG A 127 -4.58 -5.91 9.00
C ARG A 127 -4.22 -6.06 7.53
N GLY A 128 -2.98 -6.45 7.25
CA GLY A 128 -2.54 -6.83 5.92
C GLY A 128 -3.27 -8.07 5.45
N GLY A 129 -3.79 -8.03 4.23
CA GLY A 129 -4.57 -9.09 3.61
C GLY A 129 -3.87 -9.65 2.38
N ARG A 130 -4.58 -9.59 1.26
CA ARG A 130 -4.14 -10.15 -0.02
C ARG A 130 -3.18 -9.20 -0.76
N PRO A 131 -2.34 -9.72 -1.68
CA PRO A 131 -1.55 -8.88 -2.57
C PRO A 131 -2.44 -7.91 -3.36
N ALA A 132 -1.97 -6.69 -3.53
CA ALA A 132 -2.57 -5.70 -4.42
C ALA A 132 -2.11 -5.97 -5.86
N ASN A 133 -2.63 -7.03 -6.47
CA ASN A 133 -2.20 -7.46 -7.81
C ASN A 133 -2.21 -6.30 -8.82
N PRO A 134 -1.16 -6.16 -9.66
CA PRO A 134 -1.10 -5.14 -10.70
C PRO A 134 -2.10 -5.44 -11.82
N CYS A 135 -2.58 -4.40 -12.51
CA CYS A 135 -3.44 -4.53 -13.68
C CYS A 135 -2.69 -4.06 -14.95
N ALA A 136 -3.28 -4.34 -16.13
CA ALA A 136 -2.68 -4.01 -17.42
C ALA A 136 -2.44 -2.51 -17.63
N TRP A 137 -3.20 -1.64 -16.95
CA TRP A 137 -2.97 -0.19 -17.00
C TRP A 137 -1.55 0.23 -16.63
N LEU A 138 -0.87 -0.55 -15.76
CA LEU A 138 0.50 -0.23 -15.35
C LEU A 138 1.49 -0.27 -16.51
N ASP A 139 1.27 -1.09 -17.54
CA ASP A 139 2.12 -1.05 -18.74
C ASP A 139 2.01 0.29 -19.48
N THR A 140 0.83 0.92 -19.43
CA THR A 140 0.56 2.21 -20.07
C THR A 140 1.03 3.38 -19.21
N VAL A 141 0.80 3.33 -17.89
CA VAL A 141 1.04 4.49 -17.02
C VAL A 141 2.42 4.55 -16.39
N LEU A 142 3.11 3.41 -16.24
CA LEU A 142 4.46 3.36 -15.70
C LEU A 142 5.47 3.14 -16.83
N ALA A 143 5.46 1.94 -17.41
CA ALA A 143 6.33 1.56 -18.52
C ALA A 143 5.89 0.19 -19.07
N PRO A 144 6.12 -0.10 -20.37
CA PRO A 144 5.91 -1.44 -20.91
C PRO A 144 6.61 -2.52 -20.07
N GLY A 145 5.86 -3.53 -19.63
CA GLY A 145 6.36 -4.61 -18.77
C GLY A 145 6.09 -4.42 -17.28
N ALA A 146 5.65 -3.23 -16.84
CA ALA A 146 5.32 -2.93 -15.45
C ALA A 146 4.24 -3.85 -14.87
N HIS A 147 3.22 -4.21 -15.63
CA HIS A 147 2.15 -5.12 -15.18
C HIS A 147 2.73 -6.49 -14.79
N ARG A 148 3.67 -7.04 -15.58
CA ARG A 148 4.35 -8.29 -15.25
C ARG A 148 5.37 -8.09 -14.13
N GLY A 149 6.18 -7.04 -14.23
CA GLY A 149 7.29 -6.76 -13.33
C GLY A 149 6.87 -6.48 -11.90
N LEU A 150 5.65 -5.96 -11.67
CA LEU A 150 5.16 -5.69 -10.31
C LEU A 150 4.50 -6.90 -9.63
N ARG A 151 4.38 -8.05 -10.30
CA ARG A 151 3.78 -9.24 -9.69
C ARG A 151 4.55 -9.68 -8.45
N GLY A 152 3.85 -9.74 -7.32
CA GLY A 152 4.43 -10.10 -6.03
C GLY A 152 5.11 -8.95 -5.27
N ARG A 153 5.16 -7.74 -5.83
CA ARG A 153 5.69 -6.51 -5.19
C ARG A 153 4.84 -5.25 -5.39
N ALA A 154 3.57 -5.40 -5.79
CA ALA A 154 2.66 -4.29 -6.10
C ALA A 154 1.93 -3.71 -4.87
N GLY A 155 2.37 -4.07 -3.67
CA GLY A 155 1.79 -3.68 -2.40
C GLY A 155 0.74 -4.67 -1.89
N ILE A 156 0.13 -4.30 -0.78
CA ILE A 156 -0.85 -5.11 -0.05
C ILE A 156 -2.17 -4.37 0.10
N ARG A 157 -3.25 -5.13 0.20
CA ARG A 157 -4.59 -4.65 0.54
C ARG A 157 -4.84 -4.91 2.02
N CYS A 158 -5.37 -3.92 2.72
CA CYS A 158 -5.50 -3.94 4.17
C CYS A 158 -6.91 -3.61 4.62
N ALA A 159 -7.29 -4.15 5.78
CA ALA A 159 -8.44 -3.73 6.55
C ALA A 159 -7.98 -2.72 7.62
N PRO A 160 -8.57 -1.51 7.73
CA PRO A 160 -8.32 -0.63 8.85
C PRO A 160 -9.03 -1.14 10.10
N LEU A 161 -8.27 -1.33 11.19
CA LEU A 161 -8.77 -1.81 12.48
C LEU A 161 -9.03 -0.67 13.46
N THR A 162 -8.40 0.49 13.28
CA THR A 162 -8.62 1.68 14.08
C THR A 162 -8.86 2.90 13.21
N ASP A 163 -9.49 3.90 13.79
CA ASP A 163 -9.55 5.24 13.23
C ASP A 163 -8.20 5.93 13.42
N GLY A 164 -7.89 6.90 12.55
CA GLY A 164 -6.73 7.76 12.72
C GLY A 164 -6.35 8.49 11.44
N VAL A 165 -5.13 9.03 11.44
CA VAL A 165 -4.65 9.92 10.39
C VAL A 165 -3.27 9.48 9.96
N LEU A 166 -3.03 9.47 8.64
CA LEU A 166 -1.70 9.34 8.08
C LEU A 166 -1.34 10.63 7.33
N ARG A 167 -0.09 11.07 7.43
CA ARG A 167 0.43 12.25 6.73
C ARG A 167 1.78 11.93 6.09
N LEU A 168 2.19 12.75 5.13
CA LEU A 168 3.51 12.63 4.52
C LEU A 168 4.63 12.87 5.55
N GLY A 169 5.80 12.26 5.29
CA GLY A 169 7.01 12.41 6.07
C GLY A 169 7.28 11.27 7.05
N PRO A 170 8.11 11.51 8.09
CA PRO A 170 8.55 10.47 9.01
C PRO A 170 7.39 9.78 9.74
N ALA A 171 7.50 8.46 9.90
CA ALA A 171 6.54 7.65 10.64
C ALA A 171 7.23 6.46 11.31
N VAL A 172 6.56 5.88 12.31
CA VAL A 172 6.97 4.62 12.93
C VAL A 172 6.05 3.52 12.42
N LEU A 173 6.64 2.48 11.83
CA LEU A 173 5.98 1.23 11.49
C LEU A 173 6.21 0.22 12.60
N ALA A 174 5.14 -0.29 13.21
CA ALA A 174 5.22 -1.48 14.06
C ALA A 174 4.71 -2.71 13.29
N SER A 175 5.44 -3.82 13.34
CA SER A 175 5.08 -5.08 12.64
C SER A 175 5.06 -6.29 13.57
N ALA A 176 4.11 -7.22 13.33
CA ALA A 176 4.01 -8.48 14.07
C ALA A 176 5.15 -9.45 13.72
N VAL A 177 5.76 -9.27 12.55
CA VAL A 177 6.86 -10.07 12.01
C VAL A 177 8.11 -9.20 11.79
N PRO A 178 9.32 -9.77 11.86
CA PRO A 178 10.52 -9.03 11.49
C PRO A 178 10.45 -8.63 10.01
N LEU A 179 10.93 -7.43 9.71
CA LEU A 179 11.03 -6.87 8.37
C LEU A 179 12.49 -6.62 8.04
N ASP A 180 12.83 -6.72 6.76
CA ASP A 180 14.15 -6.37 6.26
C ASP A 180 14.03 -5.29 5.20
N ALA A 181 14.45 -4.06 5.53
CA ALA A 181 14.39 -2.93 4.61
C ALA A 181 15.19 -3.18 3.31
N ALA A 182 16.26 -3.98 3.35
CA ALA A 182 17.03 -4.33 2.15
C ALA A 182 16.22 -5.18 1.15
N ARG A 183 15.11 -5.78 1.60
CA ARG A 183 14.22 -6.61 0.79
C ARG A 183 12.96 -5.85 0.33
N ALA A 184 12.85 -4.56 0.63
CA ALA A 184 11.64 -3.77 0.35
C ALA A 184 11.20 -3.79 -1.12
N GLY A 185 12.15 -3.86 -2.06
CA GLY A 185 11.86 -3.93 -3.50
C GLY A 185 11.67 -5.33 -4.08
N LEU A 186 11.85 -6.38 -3.28
CA LEU A 186 11.83 -7.76 -3.77
C LEU A 186 10.41 -8.30 -3.92
N ALA A 187 10.18 -9.08 -4.98
CA ALA A 187 8.93 -9.78 -5.17
C ALA A 187 8.79 -10.94 -4.16
N ARG A 188 7.72 -10.89 -3.35
CA ARG A 188 7.33 -12.01 -2.48
C ARG A 188 6.31 -12.89 -3.20
N ARG A 189 6.70 -14.12 -3.54
CA ARG A 189 5.75 -15.13 -4.05
C ARG A 189 4.90 -15.63 -2.89
N VAL A 190 3.58 -15.69 -3.08
CA VAL A 190 2.71 -16.41 -2.13
C VAL A 190 2.88 -17.89 -2.45
N ALA A 191 3.28 -18.70 -1.48
CA ALA A 191 3.30 -20.16 -1.65
C ALA A 191 1.89 -20.63 -2.03
N PRO A 192 1.73 -21.64 -2.90
CA PRO A 192 0.42 -22.21 -3.19
C PRO A 192 -0.27 -22.59 -1.88
N ARG A 193 -1.53 -22.18 -1.72
CA ARG A 193 -2.33 -22.65 -0.59
C ARG A 193 -2.42 -24.18 -0.72
N PRO A 194 -2.08 -24.97 0.32
CA PRO A 194 -2.26 -26.41 0.25
C PRO A 194 -3.73 -26.72 -0.07
N PRO A 195 -4.02 -27.80 -0.81
CA PRO A 195 -5.39 -28.19 -1.12
C PRO A 195 -6.18 -28.29 0.19
N ARG A 196 -7.42 -27.79 0.18
CA ARG A 196 -8.33 -28.02 1.31
C ARG A 196 -8.58 -29.53 1.38
N ALA A 197 -8.31 -30.13 2.54
CA ALA A 197 -8.71 -31.50 2.84
C ALA A 197 -10.24 -31.64 2.79
#